data_AF-A0A257RSJ4-F1
#
_entry.id   AF-A0A257RSJ4-F1
#
_cell.length_a   1.000
_cell.length_b   1.000
_cell.length_c   1.000
_cell.angle_alpha   90.00
_cell.angle_beta   90.00
_cell.angle_gamma   90.00
#
_symmetry.space_group_name_H-M   'P 1'
#
loop_
_entity.id
_entity.type
_entity.pdbx_description
1 polymer ?
#
loop_
_entity_poly.entity_id
_entity_poly.type
_entity_poly.pdbx_seq_one_letter_code
_entity_poly.pdbx_strand_id
1 'polypeptide(L)' 'MTIEAIIFYLLVLDSVSCNLIVLFGPEWYGRHFRTISRWFPPAEGWALYYLILVLWVGSLLYRMGALW' A
#
# COMPACT_ATOMS: atom_id res chain seq x y z
N MET A 1 11.00 -12.69 -15.83
CA MET A 1 10.08 -12.18 -14.79
C MET A 1 9.19 -13.32 -14.36
N THR A 2 9.27 -13.72 -13.10
CA THR A 2 8.42 -14.77 -12.53
C THR A 2 7.05 -14.18 -12.20
N ILE A 3 6.01 -15.02 -12.07
CA ILE A 3 4.64 -14.56 -11.76
C ILE A 3 4.62 -13.85 -10.40
N GLU A 4 5.42 -14.34 -9.45
CA GLU A 4 5.62 -13.79 -8.12
C GLU A 4 6.17 -12.36 -8.17
N ALA A 5 7.13 -12.09 -9.07
CA ALA A 5 7.68 -10.74 -9.26
C ALA A 5 6.63 -9.78 -9.83
N ILE A 6 5.81 -10.24 -10.78
CA ILE A 6 4.72 -9.43 -11.36
C ILE A 6 3.69 -9.08 -10.28
N ILE A 7 3.26 -10.06 -9.49
CA ILE A 7 2.32 -9.85 -8.37
C ILE A 7 2.93 -8.90 -7.35
N PHE A 8 4.21 -9.06 -7.01
CA PHE A 8 4.90 -8.17 -6.09
C PHE A 8 4.90 -6.71 -6.58
N TYR A 9 5.22 -6.45 -7.85
CA TYR A 9 5.19 -5.10 -8.39
C TYR A 9 3.78 -4.48 -8.37
N LEU A 10 2.74 -5.28 -8.62
CA LEU A 10 1.35 -4.83 -8.47
C LEU A 10 1.03 -4.45 -7.02
N LEU A 11 1.45 -5.26 -6.05
CA LEU A 11 1.25 -4.99 -4.61
C LEU A 11 2.04 -3.76 -4.14
N VAL A 12 3.26 -3.55 -4.65
CA VAL A 12 4.04 -2.34 -4.39
C VAL A 12 3.31 -1.12 -4.94
N LEU A 13 2.84 -1.18 -6.19
CA LEU A 13 2.11 -0.07 -6.79
C LEU A 13 0.83 0.27 -6.01
N ASP A 14 0.06 -0.75 -5.61
CA ASP A 14 -1.16 -0.60 -4.83
C ASP A 14 -0.88 0.00 -3.43
N SER A 15 0.07 -0.56 -2.70
CA SER A 15 0.43 -0.10 -1.34
C SER A 15 1.01 1.32 -1.32
N VAL A 16 1.83 1.68 -2.30
CA VAL A 16 2.35 3.04 -2.48
C VAL A 16 1.20 4.00 -2.82
N SER A 17 0.32 3.64 -3.74
CA SER A 17 -0.83 4.46 -4.12
C SER A 17 -1.77 4.70 -2.94
N CYS A 18 -2.02 3.66 -2.14
CA CYS A 18 -2.82 3.74 -0.93
C CYS A 18 -2.18 4.69 0.11
N ASN A 19 -0.87 4.60 0.33
CA ASN A 19 -0.16 5.53 1.21
C ASN A 19 -0.19 6.97 0.70
N LEU A 20 -0.04 7.20 -0.61
CA LEU A 20 -0.14 8.53 -1.20
C LEU A 20 -1.54 9.12 -1.03
N ILE A 21 -2.59 8.33 -1.24
CA ILE A 21 -3.98 8.77 -1.01
C ILE A 21 -4.21 9.11 0.46
N VAL A 22 -3.64 8.33 1.38
CA VAL A 22 -3.75 8.57 2.82
C VAL A 22 -2.96 9.82 3.25
N LEU A 23 -1.75 10.05 2.72
CA LEU A 23 -0.90 11.20 3.06
C LEU A 23 -1.40 12.52 2.47
N PHE A 24 -1.82 12.50 1.19
CA PHE A 24 -2.20 13.72 0.46
C PHE A 24 -3.70 13.92 0.33
N GLY A 25 -4.49 12.88 0.60
CA GLY A 25 -5.94 12.91 0.51
C GLY A 25 -6.72 13.17 1.79
N PRO A 26 -6.20 13.51 3.00
CA PRO A 26 -7.09 13.68 4.16
C PRO A 26 -8.11 14.81 3.96
N GLU A 27 -7.73 15.89 3.26
CA GLU A 27 -8.66 16.98 2.90
C GLU A 27 -9.62 16.60 1.75
N TRP A 28 -9.14 15.88 0.73
CA TRP A 28 -9.96 15.44 -0.40
C TRP A 28 -10.95 14.34 0.02
N TYR A 29 -10.49 13.37 0.81
CA TYR A 29 -11.25 12.26 1.36
C TYR A 29 -12.26 12.73 2.41
N GLY A 30 -11.87 13.66 3.28
CA GLY A 30 -12.79 14.30 4.23
C GLY A 30 -13.90 15.10 3.53
N ARG A 31 -13.60 15.75 2.39
CA ARG A 31 -14.59 16.49 1.59
C ARG A 31 -15.49 15.58 0.74
N HIS A 32 -14.95 14.56 0.10
CA HIS A 32 -15.68 13.71 -0.85
C HIS A 32 -16.43 12.55 -0.15
N PHE A 33 -15.86 12.02 0.94
CA PHE A 33 -16.39 10.87 1.69
C PHE A 33 -16.60 11.21 3.16
N ARG A 34 -17.31 12.32 3.41
CA ARG A 34 -17.57 12.87 4.74
C ARG A 34 -18.23 11.88 5.72
N THR A 35 -19.10 11.00 5.22
CA THR A 35 -19.74 9.95 6.04
C THR A 35 -18.79 8.79 6.34
N ILE A 36 -17.99 8.34 5.37
CA ILE A 36 -17.08 7.19 5.54
C ILE A 36 -15.87 7.58 6.39
N SER A 37 -15.29 8.77 6.20
CA SER A 37 -14.15 9.25 7.00
C SER A 37 -14.43 9.35 8.51
N ARG A 38 -15.72 9.42 8.91
CA ARG A 38 -16.14 9.50 10.30
C ARG A 38 -16.16 8.13 11.01
N TRP A 39 -16.33 7.05 10.25
CA TRP A 39 -16.32 5.67 10.76
C TRP A 39 -15.00 4.95 10.44
N PHE A 40 -14.38 5.32 9.33
CA PHE A 40 -13.09 4.86 8.83
C PHE A 40 -12.23 6.11 8.59
N PRO A 41 -11.62 6.69 9.64
CA PRO A 41 -10.51 7.62 9.40
C PRO A 41 -9.51 6.89 8.50
N PRO A 42 -8.87 7.59 7.54
CA PRO A 42 -7.85 6.97 6.70
C PRO A 42 -6.91 6.26 7.66
N ALA A 43 -6.86 4.93 7.55
CA ALA A 43 -6.18 4.14 8.54
C ALA A 43 -4.68 4.28 8.25
N GLU A 44 -4.13 5.43 8.64
CA GLU A 44 -2.75 5.86 8.36
C GLU A 44 -1.76 4.77 8.77
N GLY A 45 -2.01 4.18 9.95
CA GLY A 45 -1.26 3.04 10.44
C GLY A 45 -1.42 1.78 9.60
N TRP A 46 -2.60 1.50 9.02
CA TRP A 46 -2.86 0.31 8.21
C TRP A 46 -2.23 0.41 6.82
N ALA A 47 -2.31 1.57 6.18
CA ALA A 47 -1.65 1.79 4.89
C ALA A 47 -0.12 1.68 5.04
N LEU A 48 0.45 2.31 6.07
CA LEU A 48 1.88 2.21 6.36
C LEU A 48 2.29 0.77 6.72
N TYR A 49 1.51 0.09 7.56
CA TYR A 49 1.73 -1.31 7.92
C TYR A 49 1.69 -2.23 6.69
N TYR A 50 0.72 -2.02 5.80
CA TYR A 50 0.60 -2.77 4.56
C TYR A 50 1.81 -2.55 3.65
N LEU A 51 2.30 -1.31 3.51
CA LEU A 51 3.53 -1.02 2.77
C LEU A 51 4.75 -1.72 3.38
N ILE A 52 4.89 -1.72 4.71
CA ILE A 52 5.97 -2.44 5.40
C ILE A 52 5.89 -3.94 5.11
N LEU A 53 4.69 -4.54 5.16
CA LEU A 53 4.49 -5.95 4.83
C LEU A 53 4.86 -6.25 3.38
N VAL A 54 4.45 -5.41 2.42
CA VAL A 54 4.81 -5.57 1.01
C VAL A 54 6.33 -5.51 0.85
N LEU A 55 7.00 -4.50 1.40
CA LEU A 55 8.47 -4.39 1.35
C LEU A 55 9.17 -5.60 1.99
N TRP A 56 8.62 -6.12 3.09
CA TRP A 56 9.12 -7.34 3.72
C TRP A 56 8.98 -8.57 2.80
N VAL A 57 7.83 -8.75 2.15
CA VAL A 57 7.64 -9.80 1.13
C VAL A 57 8.64 -9.64 -0.01
N GLY A 58 8.89 -8.41 -0.46
CA GLY A 58 9.93 -8.11 -1.44
C GLY A 58 11.32 -8.58 -1.01
N SER A 59 11.67 -8.36 0.27
CA SER A 59 12.94 -8.84 0.83
C SER A 59 13.06 -10.37 0.82
N LEU A 60 11.96 -11.09 1.02
CA LEU A 60 11.93 -12.55 0.94
C LEU A 60 12.11 -13.02 -0.51
N LEU A 61 11.39 -12.41 -1.46
CA LEU A 61 11.51 -12.71 -2.88
C LEU A 61 12.92 -12.44 -3.42
N TYR A 62 13.56 -11.35 -2.97
CA TYR A 62 14.95 -11.04 -3.29
C TYR A 62 15.91 -12.09 -2.73
N ARG A 63 15.75 -12.50 -1.46
CA ARG A 63 16.56 -13.58 -0.85
C ARG A 63 16.40 -14.93 -1.55
N MET A 64 15.23 -15.20 -2.12
CA MET A 64 14.95 -16.42 -2.88
C MET A 64 15.43 -16.35 -4.33
N GLY A 65 15.98 -15.22 -4.79
CA GLY A 65 16.41 -15.03 -6.18
C GLY A 65 15.26 -14.92 -7.18
N ALA A 66 14.03 -14.69 -6.71
CA ALA A 66 12.85 -14.51 -7.55
C ALA A 66 12.70 -13.04 -8.03
N LEU A 67 13.21 -12.10 -7.23
CA LEU A 67 13.49 -10.73 -7.66
C LEU A 67 14.98 -10.61 -8.02
N TRP A 68 15.25 -10.03 -9.18
CA TRP A 68 16.59 -9.78 -9.72
C TRP A 68 16.87 -8.28 -9.68
#